data_AF-A0A699S5C5-F1
#
_entry.id   AF-A0A699S5C5-F1
#
_cell.length_a   1.000
_cell.length_b   1.000
_cell.length_c   1.000
_cell.angle_alpha   90.00
_cell.angle_beta   90.00
_cell.angle_gamma   90.00
#
_symmetry.space_group_name_H-M   'P 1'
#
loop_
_entity.id
_entity.type
_entity.pdbx_description
1 polymer ?
#
loop_
_entity_poly.entity_id
_entity_poly.type
_entity_poly.pdbx_seq_one_letter_code
_entity_poly.pdbx_strand_id
1 'polypeptide(L)'
;NVKDGKHTEFSVDDDGVVWFEDRLCVPSDQALREKKRHDAIWVVVDRLTKSAHFLPIRKNYSISKLAKIFRQEIVRLHGTLTSIVSGRDPRFKSCF
;
A
#
# COMPACT_ATOMS: atom_id res chain seq x y z
N ASN A 1 -10.38 -21.03 -7.10
CA ASN A 1 -11.75 -21.21 -7.64
C ASN A 1 -12.76 -20.71 -6.65
N VAL A 2 -13.13 -19.44 -6.80
CA VAL A 2 -14.28 -18.83 -6.11
C VAL A 2 -15.52 -19.60 -6.55
N LYS A 3 -16.06 -20.43 -5.67
CA LYS A 3 -17.34 -21.09 -5.90
C LYS A 3 -18.45 -20.09 -5.60
N ASP A 4 -19.45 -20.08 -6.47
CA ASP A 4 -20.72 -19.37 -6.33
C ASP A 4 -21.25 -19.43 -4.90
N GLY A 5 -21.24 -18.27 -4.26
CA GLY A 5 -21.76 -18.05 -2.93
C GLY A 5 -21.63 -16.56 -2.67
N LYS A 6 -22.76 -15.85 -2.71
CA LYS A 6 -22.88 -14.43 -2.35
C LYS A 6 -22.15 -14.16 -1.03
N HIS A 7 -20.95 -13.58 -1.10
CA HIS A 7 -20.45 -12.72 -0.02
C HIS A 7 -20.51 -11.30 -0.53
N THR A 8 -21.60 -10.61 -0.21
CA THR A 8 -21.86 -9.19 -0.49
C THR A 8 -20.96 -8.24 0.32
N GLU A 9 -19.88 -8.76 0.89
CA GLU A 9 -19.13 -8.12 1.97
C GLU A 9 -17.79 -7.55 1.50
N PHE A 10 -17.28 -8.02 0.36
CA PHE A 10 -16.09 -7.46 -0.26
C PHE A 10 -16.47 -6.43 -1.33
N SER A 11 -15.90 -5.24 -1.23
CA SER A 11 -16.04 -4.17 -2.23
C SER A 11 -14.68 -3.79 -2.81
N VAL A 12 -14.69 -3.10 -3.95
CA VAL A 12 -13.49 -2.65 -4.64
C VAL A 12 -13.70 -1.20 -5.01
N ASP A 13 -12.78 -0.33 -4.58
CA ASP A 13 -12.86 1.10 -4.92
C ASP A 13 -12.27 1.42 -6.30
N ASP A 14 -12.33 2.69 -6.68
CA ASP A 14 -11.85 3.20 -7.98
C ASP A 14 -10.33 3.03 -8.17
N ASP A 15 -9.60 2.99 -7.06
CA ASP A 15 -8.16 2.70 -7.03
C ASP A 15 -7.88 1.19 -7.16
N GLY A 16 -8.92 0.35 -7.15
CA GLY A 16 -8.82 -1.10 -7.28
C GLY A 16 -8.33 -1.78 -6.00
N VAL A 17 -8.48 -1.10 -4.85
CA VAL A 17 -8.23 -1.64 -3.51
C VAL A 17 -9.40 -2.52 -3.11
N VAL A 18 -9.13 -3.63 -2.43
CA VAL A 18 -10.16 -4.54 -1.94
C VAL A 18 -10.47 -4.20 -0.49
N TRP A 19 -11.75 -4.08 -0.17
CA TRP A 19 -12.26 -3.81 1.16
C TRP A 19 -13.13 -4.98 1.62
N PHE A 20 -13.12 -5.28 2.91
CA PHE A 20 -14.12 -6.10 3.60
C PHE A 20 -14.74 -5.22 4.65
N GLU A 21 -16.00 -4.85 4.51
CA GLU A 21 -16.60 -3.80 5.34
C GLU A 21 -15.71 -2.54 5.39
N ASP A 22 -15.18 -2.17 6.55
CA ASP A 22 -14.24 -1.05 6.78
C ASP A 22 -12.76 -1.47 6.74
N ARG A 23 -12.47 -2.73 6.44
CA ARG A 23 -11.13 -3.33 6.51
C ARG A 23 -10.46 -3.36 5.16
N LEU A 24 -9.31 -2.68 5.07
CA LEU A 24 -8.40 -2.75 3.95
C LEU A 24 -7.83 -4.17 3.78
N CYS A 25 -8.06 -4.81 2.63
CA CYS A 25 -7.71 -6.20 2.39
C CYS A 25 -6.63 -6.36 1.31
N VAL A 26 -5.65 -7.24 1.59
CA VAL A 26 -4.73 -7.76 0.56
C VAL A 26 -5.17 -9.18 0.22
N PRO A 27 -5.66 -9.45 -1.01
CA PRO A 27 -6.13 -10.77 -1.38
C PRO A 27 -4.99 -11.79 -1.22
N SER A 28 -5.26 -12.93 -0.58
CA SER A 28 -4.30 -14.04 -0.52
C SER A 28 -4.26 -14.85 -1.82
N ASP A 29 -5.34 -14.83 -2.60
CA ASP A 29 -5.44 -15.51 -3.90
C ASP A 29 -4.60 -14.79 -4.97
N GLN A 30 -3.70 -15.52 -5.62
CA GLN A 30 -2.77 -14.96 -6.61
C GLN A 30 -3.46 -14.45 -7.88
N ALA A 31 -4.50 -15.12 -8.37
CA ALA A 31 -5.23 -14.67 -9.55
C ALA A 31 -5.97 -13.35 -9.28
N LEU A 32 -6.47 -13.17 -8.05
CA LEU A 32 -7.01 -11.89 -7.62
C LEU A 32 -5.93 -10.81 -7.52
N ARG A 33 -4.74 -11.11 -6.99
CA ARG A 33 -3.62 -10.14 -6.91
C ARG A 33 -3.13 -9.68 -8.29
N GLU A 34 -3.06 -10.58 -9.26
CA GLU A 34 -2.63 -10.27 -10.64
C GLU A 34 -3.68 -9.43 -11.39
N LYS A 35 -4.97 -9.72 -11.17
CA LYS A 35 -6.10 -9.00 -11.78
C LYS A 35 -6.35 -7.62 -11.13
N LYS A 36 -5.94 -7.42 -9.87
CA LYS A 36 -6.16 -6.17 -9.11
C LYS A 36 -5.03 -5.16 -9.36
N ARG A 37 -5.34 -3.89 -9.04
CA ARG A 37 -4.41 -2.77 -9.26
C ARG A 37 -3.28 -2.69 -8.24
N HIS A 38 -3.44 -3.32 -7.08
CA HIS A 38 -2.52 -3.27 -5.95
C HIS A 38 -2.40 -4.66 -5.30
N ASP A 39 -1.19 -5.04 -4.89
CA ASP A 39 -0.90 -6.39 -4.36
C ASP A 39 -0.07 -6.38 -3.06
N ALA A 40 0.15 -5.19 -2.49
CA ALA A 40 0.76 -4.94 -1.20
C ALA A 40 0.27 -3.61 -0.59
N ILE A 41 0.37 -3.48 0.72
CA ILE A 41 0.13 -2.22 1.46
C ILE A 41 1.48 -1.72 1.96
N TRP A 42 1.80 -0.46 1.62
CA TRP A 42 2.94 0.24 2.21
C TRP A 42 2.45 1.08 3.38
N VAL A 43 2.92 0.73 4.57
CA VAL A 43 2.57 1.44 5.81
C VAL A 43 3.67 2.44 6.14
N VAL A 44 3.30 3.70 6.30
CA VAL A 44 4.19 4.76 6.79
C VAL A 44 3.64 5.28 8.11
N VAL A 45 4.43 5.20 9.16
CA VAL A 45 4.04 5.64 10.51
C VAL A 45 4.79 6.91 10.86
N ASP A 46 4.05 7.97 11.17
CA ASP A 46 4.64 9.16 11.77
C ASP A 46 4.86 8.92 13.27
N ARG A 47 6.13 9.01 13.69
CA ARG A 47 6.55 8.77 15.07
C ARG A 47 6.10 9.86 16.03
N LEU A 48 5.90 11.08 15.54
CA LEU A 48 5.50 12.25 16.34
C LEU A 48 3.99 12.21 16.62
N THR A 49 3.18 12.16 15.57
CA THR A 49 1.71 12.20 15.69
C THR A 49 1.09 10.84 15.98
N LYS A 50 1.84 9.75 15.85
CA LYS A 50 1.36 8.36 15.95
C LYS A 50 0.33 7.98 14.89
N SER A 51 0.17 8.76 13.83
CA SER A 51 -0.69 8.40 12.71
C SER A 51 0.00 7.38 11.79
N ALA A 52 -0.79 6.50 11.18
CA ALA A 52 -0.34 5.56 10.16
C ALA A 52 -1.04 5.86 8.84
N HIS A 53 -0.26 5.92 7.75
CA HIS A 53 -0.76 6.02 6.39
C HIS A 53 -0.65 4.65 5.72
N PHE A 54 -1.78 4.15 5.22
CA PHE A 54 -1.85 2.88 4.50
C PHE A 54 -1.98 3.17 3.01
N LEU A 55 -0.90 2.93 2.27
CA LEU A 55 -0.84 3.22 0.84
C LEU A 55 -0.93 1.90 0.04
N PRO A 56 -1.97 1.69 -0.77
CA PRO A 56 -2.01 0.54 -1.67
C PRO A 56 -0.93 0.69 -2.75
N ILE A 57 -0.08 -0.32 -2.92
CA ILE A 57 1.01 -0.31 -3.91
C ILE A 57 1.07 -1.64 -4.68
N ARG A 58 1.92 -1.67 -5.72
CA ARG A 58 2.39 -2.96 -6.27
C ARG A 58 3.82 -3.25 -5.86
N LYS A 59 4.12 -4.53 -5.61
CA LYS A 59 5.47 -5.03 -5.29
C LYS A 59 6.48 -4.72 -6.39
N ASN A 60 6.05 -4.71 -7.65
CA ASN A 60 6.91 -4.44 -8.80
C ASN A 60 7.04 -2.95 -9.17
N TYR A 61 6.53 -2.02 -8.35
CA TYR A 61 6.78 -0.60 -8.58
C TYR A 61 8.27 -0.28 -8.49
N SER A 62 8.74 0.53 -9.44
CA SER A 62 10.11 1.05 -9.45
C SER A 62 10.34 1.98 -8.25
N ILE A 63 11.60 2.08 -7.81
CA ILE A 63 12.00 2.97 -6.71
C ILE A 63 11.58 4.42 -7.01
N SER A 64 11.75 4.89 -8.24
CA SER A 64 11.34 6.24 -8.66
C SER A 64 9.83 6.46 -8.51
N LYS A 65 9.01 5.45 -8.80
CA LYS A 65 7.56 5.52 -8.60
C LYS A 65 7.21 5.55 -7.11
N LEU A 66 7.85 4.71 -6.29
CA LEU A 66 7.67 4.72 -4.84
C LEU A 66 8.09 6.06 -4.22
N ALA A 67 9.20 6.64 -4.65
CA ALA A 67 9.65 7.96 -4.19
C ALA A 67 8.67 9.08 -4.56
N LYS A 68 8.07 9.00 -5.76
CA LYS A 68 7.03 9.95 -6.18
C LYS A 68 5.79 9.85 -5.28
N ILE A 69 5.30 8.63 -5.04
CA ILE A 69 4.16 8.37 -4.14
C ILE A 69 4.47 8.88 -2.73
N PHE A 70 5.65 8.55 -2.18
CA PHE A 70 6.07 9.00 -0.86
C PHE A 70 6.09 10.53 -0.74
N ARG A 71 6.59 11.21 -1.76
CA ARG A 71 6.59 12.68 -1.78
C ARG A 71 5.18 13.25 -1.81
N GLN A 72 4.30 12.69 -2.64
CA GLN A 72 2.93 13.18 -2.84
C GLN A 72 2.02 12.90 -1.64
N GLU A 73 2.18 11.76 -0.99
CA GLU A 73 1.29 11.32 0.08
C GLU A 73 1.84 11.67 1.47
N ILE A 74 3.15 11.61 1.68
CA ILE A 74 3.74 11.80 3.01
C ILE A 74 4.38 13.18 3.15
N VAL A 75 5.36 13.51 2.30
CA VAL A 75 6.10 14.78 2.42
C VAL A 75 5.19 15.98 2.19
N ARG A 76 4.20 15.87 1.31
CA ARG A 76 3.20 16.93 1.09
C ARG A 76 2.37 17.22 2.34
N LEU A 77 2.01 16.21 3.12
CA LEU A 77 1.15 16.35 4.30
C LEU A 77 1.94 16.77 5.55
N HIS A 78 3.13 16.21 5.73
CA HIS A 78 3.93 16.36 6.97
C HIS A 78 5.14 17.29 6.83
N GLY A 79 5.42 17.75 5.61
CA GLY A 79 6.65 18.48 5.30
C GLY A 79 7.86 17.55 5.22
N THR A 80 9.05 18.16 5.28
CA THR A 80 10.31 17.43 5.20
C THR A 80 10.56 16.63 6.47
N LEU A 81 10.63 15.31 6.34
CA LEU A 81 10.97 14.41 7.44
C LEU A 81 12.46 14.57 7.80
N THR A 82 12.76 14.66 9.09
CA THR A 82 14.15 14.72 9.59
C THR A 82 14.88 13.39 9.50
N SER A 83 14.15 12.28 9.59
CA SER A 83 14.70 10.92 9.50
C SER A 83 13.65 9.93 9.01
N ILE A 84 14.08 8.89 8.31
CA ILE A 84 13.24 7.78 7.89
C ILE A 84 13.90 6.49 8.36
N VAL A 85 13.12 5.64 9.02
CA VAL A 85 13.52 4.28 9.38
C VAL A 85 12.69 3.32 8.54
N SER A 86 13.35 2.55 7.68
CA SER A 86 12.70 1.56 6.83
C SER A 86 12.95 0.15 7.34
N GLY A 87 12.10 -0.80 6.94
CA GLY A 87 12.33 -2.22 7.17
C GLY A 87 13.49 -2.75 6.33
N ARG A 88 13.71 -4.08 6.38
CA ARG A 88 14.83 -4.72 5.66
C ARG A 88 14.62 -4.90 4.14
N ASP A 89 13.67 -4.19 3.54
CA ASP A 89 13.39 -4.30 2.11
C ASP A 89 14.58 -3.73 1.29
N PRO A 90 15.18 -4.51 0.38
CA PRO A 90 16.31 -4.07 -0.43
C PRO A 90 16.07 -2.77 -1.21
N ARG A 91 14.81 -2.47 -1.56
CA ARG A 91 14.43 -1.25 -2.29
C ARG A 91 14.70 0.02 -1.49
N PHE A 92 14.74 -0.06 -0.16
CA PHE A 92 15.10 1.04 0.74
C PHE A 92 16.54 0.97 1.24
N LYS A 93 17.31 -0.02 0.80
CA LYS A 93 18.75 -0.15 1.05
C LYS A 93 19.59 0.25 -0.16
N SER A 94 18.96 0.80 -1.21
CA SER A 94 19.66 1.29 -2.39
C SER A 94 20.68 2.34 -1.95
N CYS A 95 21.96 1.96 -1.96
CA CYS A 95 23.05 2.92 -1.91
C CYS A 95 22.96 3.75 -3.18
N PHE A 96 22.65 5.03 -3.04
CA PHE A 96 23.20 6.00 -3.99
C PHE A 96 24.72 5.96 -3.89
#